data_AF-A0A1N6FBL2-F1
#
_entry.id   AF-A0A1N6FBL2-F1
#
_cell.length_a   1.000
_cell.length_b   1.000
_cell.length_c   1.000
_cell.angle_alpha   90.00
_cell.angle_beta   90.00
_cell.angle_gamma   90.00
#
_symmetry.space_group_name_H-M   'P 1'
#
loop_
_entity.id
_entity.type
_entity.pdbx_description
1 polymer ?
#
loop_
_entity_poly.entity_id
_entity_poly.type
_entity_poly.pdbx_seq_one_letter_code
_entity_poly.pdbx_strand_id
1 'polypeptide(L)'
;MSVLDKIYSDRATIAPPALKNVSWCEKDNHNLYEYFVDFNEWIDGDDGVDIRIKYEINGLSNPSKAFFVSDLEAYNQLFKVFRNERKSEVLSKEYIRNNFTDEHWYERNIERFEQLENCLIEGTVVPFIGAGLSVESGFPTWKAHLIYQGRTCGLDADHVLDLLNNGHYETVIEEIESSGHRDAFIQEIKDAFSRTGKITQTTLRLTELFTDTLITTNYDHILQQAYDTGEENRIQLLDSTNIQEIPDNNKLTIIKLHGDIRQPANCIISKSQYNDAYGNGNLDLSKPIPRVLSYHYRTSNLLFLGCSLNRDRTMEVFQAVKDELERKGDIDRPQHFSLEAMPDTEAELTDRNSYLLKFGITPIWFPKGNYDCIEQILRLARNEMRYRGYIPGIKKQKTNEPTPVVTEQMDPSGLRMILNGILKLLRLS
;
A
#
# COMPACT_ATOMS: atom_id res chain seq x y z
N MET A 1 -1.07 -23.21 -3.19
CA MET A 1 -0.65 -24.41 -2.44
C MET A 1 0.08 -23.95 -1.19
N SER A 2 -0.43 -24.25 0.00
CA SER A 2 0.13 -23.80 1.28
C SER A 2 1.40 -24.58 1.66
N VAL A 3 2.17 -24.11 2.65
CA VAL A 3 3.31 -24.84 3.21
C VAL A 3 2.88 -26.20 3.77
N LEU A 4 1.71 -26.26 4.41
CA LEU A 4 1.15 -27.50 4.95
C LEU A 4 0.78 -28.49 3.83
N ASP A 5 0.26 -28.01 2.69
CA ASP A 5 -0.05 -28.87 1.55
C ASP A 5 1.20 -29.58 1.00
N LYS A 6 2.31 -28.84 0.85
CA LYS A 6 3.59 -29.38 0.36
C LYS A 6 4.12 -30.46 1.30
N ILE A 7 4.03 -30.23 2.60
CA ILE A 7 4.56 -31.16 3.61
C ILE A 7 3.67 -32.40 3.74
N TYR A 8 2.35 -32.25 3.62
CA TYR A 8 1.44 -33.38 3.61
C TYR A 8 1.69 -34.28 2.38
N SER A 9 1.89 -33.69 1.19
CA SER A 9 2.25 -34.44 -0.01
C SER A 9 3.61 -35.14 0.09
N ASP A 10 4.59 -34.52 0.75
CA ASP A 10 5.92 -35.09 0.95
C ASP A 10 5.92 -36.20 2.01
N ARG A 11 5.11 -36.09 3.07
CA ARG A 11 4.91 -37.16 4.07
C ARG A 11 4.23 -38.39 3.46
N ALA A 12 3.39 -38.21 2.44
CA ALA A 12 2.72 -39.32 1.76
C ALA A 12 3.66 -40.13 0.82
N THR A 13 4.90 -39.68 0.58
CA THR A 13 5.81 -40.29 -0.43
C THR A 13 7.17 -40.78 0.10
N ILE A 14 7.45 -40.75 1.41
CA ILE A 14 8.79 -41.09 1.94
C ILE A 14 8.72 -42.19 3.01
N ALA A 15 9.25 -43.37 2.69
CA ALA A 15 9.66 -44.37 3.68
C ALA A 15 10.87 -43.84 4.49
N PRO A 16 10.95 -44.09 5.82
CA PRO A 16 11.86 -43.36 6.70
C PRO A 16 13.33 -43.78 6.48
N PRO A 17 14.28 -42.83 6.29
CA PRO A 17 15.70 -43.09 6.45
C PRO A 17 16.14 -42.89 7.91
N ALA A 18 17.14 -43.67 8.32
CA ALA A 18 17.66 -43.72 9.68
C ALA A 18 18.31 -42.42 10.18
N LEU A 19 17.94 -42.07 11.41
CA LEU A 19 18.61 -41.24 12.43
C LEU A 19 19.81 -40.37 12.00
N LYS A 20 19.56 -39.07 11.85
CA LYS A 20 20.46 -38.00 12.30
C LYS A 20 19.76 -37.21 13.42
N ASN A 21 20.52 -36.78 14.42
CA ASN A 21 20.08 -35.95 15.55
C ASN A 21 19.67 -34.55 15.04
N VAL A 22 18.47 -34.50 14.49
CA VAL A 22 17.69 -33.30 14.21
C VAL A 22 16.98 -32.96 15.52
N SER A 23 16.99 -31.69 15.92
CA SER A 23 16.30 -31.23 17.13
C SER A 23 14.85 -31.73 17.10
N TRP A 24 14.28 -32.11 18.24
CA TRP A 24 12.88 -32.56 18.32
C TRP A 24 11.92 -31.52 17.67
N CYS A 25 12.23 -30.23 17.77
CA CYS A 25 11.53 -29.14 17.09
C CYS A 25 11.61 -29.16 15.55
N GLU A 26 12.74 -29.60 14.99
CA GLU A 26 12.96 -29.68 13.54
C GLU A 26 12.37 -30.97 12.94
N LYS A 27 12.21 -32.03 13.74
CA LYS A 27 11.55 -33.28 13.31
C LYS A 27 10.02 -33.17 13.24
N ASP A 28 9.41 -32.36 14.11
CA ASP A 28 7.96 -32.17 14.19
C ASP A 28 7.44 -30.93 13.43
N ASN A 29 8.30 -30.21 12.70
CA ASN A 29 7.92 -28.99 11.97
C ASN A 29 7.21 -27.93 12.85
N HIS A 30 7.64 -27.80 14.11
CA HIS A 30 7.02 -26.90 15.09
C HIS A 30 7.08 -25.43 14.65
N ASN A 31 8.11 -25.06 13.88
CA ASN A 31 8.24 -23.74 13.26
C ASN A 31 7.06 -23.38 12.34
N LEU A 32 6.30 -24.35 11.83
CA LEU A 32 5.13 -24.09 11.00
C LEU A 32 3.91 -23.70 11.83
N TYR A 33 3.78 -24.24 13.03
CA TYR A 33 2.73 -23.82 13.95
C TYR A 33 2.79 -22.29 14.17
N GLU A 34 4.00 -21.74 14.30
CA GLU A 34 4.26 -20.30 14.44
C GLU A 34 3.86 -19.47 13.21
N TYR A 35 3.60 -20.08 12.04
CA TYR A 35 3.12 -19.37 10.85
C TYR A 35 1.61 -19.16 10.85
N PHE A 36 0.86 -19.86 11.72
CA PHE A 36 -0.60 -19.86 11.76
C PHE A 36 -1.17 -19.16 13.00
N VAL A 37 -0.51 -18.10 13.48
CA VAL A 37 -0.85 -17.37 14.72
C VAL A 37 -2.34 -17.06 14.82
N ASP A 38 -2.92 -16.36 13.84
CA ASP A 38 -4.33 -15.96 13.88
C ASP A 38 -5.29 -17.17 13.90
N PHE A 39 -4.93 -18.29 13.27
CA PHE A 39 -5.72 -19.52 13.33
C PHE A 39 -5.61 -20.20 14.68
N ASN A 40 -4.39 -20.26 15.25
CA ASN A 40 -4.16 -20.82 16.57
C ASN A 40 -4.87 -20.01 17.66
N GLU A 41 -4.77 -18.68 17.59
CA GLU A 41 -5.49 -17.77 18.47
C GLU A 41 -7.00 -17.92 18.33
N TRP A 42 -7.52 -18.14 17.12
CA TRP A 42 -8.94 -18.43 16.92
C TRP A 42 -9.36 -19.74 17.60
N ILE A 43 -8.58 -20.82 17.46
CA ILE A 43 -8.86 -22.09 18.14
C ILE A 43 -8.77 -21.95 19.67
N ASP A 44 -7.83 -21.15 20.18
CA ASP A 44 -7.59 -20.99 21.62
C ASP A 44 -8.55 -19.99 22.27
N GLY A 45 -9.05 -19.02 21.50
CA GLY A 45 -9.96 -17.96 21.93
C GLY A 45 -11.43 -18.36 21.98
N ASP A 46 -12.31 -17.43 22.34
CA ASP A 46 -13.74 -17.73 22.57
C ASP A 46 -14.47 -18.20 21.30
N ASP A 47 -14.04 -17.75 20.12
CA ASP A 47 -14.64 -18.15 18.83
C ASP A 47 -14.37 -19.62 18.47
N GLY A 48 -13.35 -20.24 19.06
CA GLY A 48 -12.94 -21.62 18.79
C GLY A 48 -13.60 -22.68 19.67
N VAL A 49 -14.53 -22.31 20.57
CA VAL A 49 -15.12 -23.25 21.57
C VAL A 49 -15.71 -24.50 20.92
N ASP A 50 -16.49 -24.33 19.85
CA ASP A 50 -17.15 -25.45 19.16
C ASP A 50 -16.15 -26.42 18.55
N ILE A 51 -15.05 -25.88 18.01
CA ILE A 51 -13.93 -26.68 17.51
C ILE A 51 -13.26 -27.43 18.65
N ARG A 52 -12.99 -26.75 19.77
CA ARG A 52 -12.32 -27.38 20.91
C ARG A 52 -13.12 -28.53 21.50
N ILE A 53 -14.45 -28.38 21.56
CA ILE A 53 -15.35 -29.45 21.99
C ILE A 53 -15.35 -30.58 20.97
N LYS A 54 -15.50 -30.26 19.67
CA LYS A 54 -15.57 -31.25 18.58
C LYS A 54 -14.35 -32.16 18.51
N TYR A 55 -13.15 -31.61 18.73
CA TYR A 55 -11.89 -32.35 18.66
C TYR A 55 -11.37 -32.79 20.05
N GLU A 56 -12.18 -32.68 21.10
CA GLU A 56 -11.83 -33.09 22.48
C GLU A 56 -10.55 -32.43 23.05
N ILE A 57 -10.22 -31.24 22.56
CA ILE A 57 -9.07 -30.42 23.01
C ILE A 57 -9.48 -29.30 23.98
N ASN A 58 -10.73 -29.31 24.45
CA ASN A 58 -11.25 -28.30 25.38
C ASN A 58 -10.64 -28.44 26.78
N GLY A 59 -10.38 -27.30 27.44
CA GLY A 59 -9.80 -27.26 28.78
C GLY A 59 -8.29 -27.53 28.86
N LEU A 60 -7.62 -27.71 27.71
CA LEU A 60 -6.16 -27.77 27.64
C LEU A 60 -5.54 -26.38 27.78
N SER A 61 -4.32 -26.30 28.30
CA SER A 61 -3.60 -25.03 28.44
C SER A 61 -3.20 -24.40 27.10
N ASN A 62 -3.07 -25.21 26.04
CA ASN A 62 -2.80 -24.75 24.68
C ASN A 62 -3.51 -25.68 23.66
N PRO A 63 -4.83 -25.50 23.46
CA PRO A 63 -5.66 -26.37 22.64
C PRO A 63 -5.18 -26.51 21.18
N SER A 64 -4.85 -25.40 20.52
CA SER A 64 -4.41 -25.34 19.12
C SER A 64 -3.12 -26.13 18.89
N LYS A 65 -2.14 -25.99 19.79
CA LYS A 65 -0.88 -26.76 19.74
C LYS A 65 -1.09 -28.24 20.02
N ALA A 66 -1.97 -28.58 20.97
CA ALA A 66 -2.32 -29.97 21.21
C ALA A 66 -2.96 -30.58 19.95
N PHE A 67 -3.86 -29.84 19.30
CA PHE A 67 -4.52 -30.28 18.07
C PHE A 67 -3.54 -30.48 16.91
N PHE A 68 -2.61 -29.53 16.72
CA PHE A 68 -1.57 -29.61 15.70
C PHE A 68 -0.70 -30.88 15.85
N VAL A 69 -0.37 -31.26 17.08
CA VAL A 69 0.47 -32.43 17.38
C VAL A 69 -0.35 -33.73 17.34
N SER A 70 -1.60 -33.71 17.82
CA SER A 70 -2.42 -34.92 17.95
C SER A 70 -3.03 -35.37 16.63
N ASP A 71 -3.50 -34.42 15.81
CA ASP A 71 -4.18 -34.69 14.54
C ASP A 71 -3.89 -33.59 13.52
N LEU A 72 -2.71 -33.69 12.91
CA LEU A 72 -2.25 -32.74 11.90
C LEU A 72 -3.15 -32.72 10.65
N GLU A 73 -3.78 -33.84 10.30
CA GLU A 73 -4.65 -33.90 9.13
C GLU A 73 -5.94 -33.10 9.36
N ALA A 74 -6.61 -33.34 10.49
CA ALA A 74 -7.80 -32.58 10.86
C ALA A 74 -7.47 -31.09 11.08
N TYR A 75 -6.33 -30.78 11.70
CA TYR A 75 -5.84 -29.41 11.82
C TYR A 75 -5.72 -28.73 10.45
N ASN A 76 -5.11 -29.41 9.47
CA ASN A 76 -4.93 -28.87 8.12
C ASN A 76 -6.27 -28.67 7.38
N GLN A 77 -7.21 -29.61 7.53
CA GLN A 77 -8.54 -29.49 6.94
C GLN A 77 -9.30 -28.30 7.54
N LEU A 78 -9.29 -28.16 8.86
CA LEU A 78 -9.92 -27.03 9.55
C LEU A 78 -9.27 -25.70 9.16
N PHE A 79 -7.94 -25.67 9.09
CA PHE A 79 -7.19 -24.49 8.66
C PHE A 79 -7.61 -24.00 7.27
N LYS A 80 -7.83 -24.91 6.31
CA LYS A 80 -8.32 -24.55 4.97
C LYS A 80 -9.69 -23.91 4.99
N VAL A 81 -10.59 -24.45 5.83
CA VAL A 81 -11.95 -23.90 6.01
C VAL A 81 -11.84 -22.49 6.60
N PHE A 82 -11.13 -22.34 7.72
CA PHE A 82 -10.90 -21.05 8.38
C PHE A 82 -10.30 -20.01 7.43
N ARG A 83 -9.26 -20.38 6.67
CA ARG A 83 -8.60 -19.49 5.70
C ARG A 83 -9.58 -18.98 4.64
N ASN A 84 -10.41 -19.86 4.09
CA ASN A 84 -11.38 -19.49 3.07
C ASN A 84 -12.50 -18.61 3.64
N GLU A 85 -13.02 -18.94 4.83
CA GLU A 85 -14.03 -18.15 5.52
C GLU A 85 -13.52 -16.76 5.87
N ARG A 86 -12.31 -16.66 6.43
CA ARG A 86 -11.69 -15.38 6.76
C ARG A 86 -11.42 -14.54 5.51
N LYS A 87 -10.98 -15.15 4.41
CA LYS A 87 -10.81 -14.45 3.12
C LYS A 87 -12.14 -13.90 2.61
N SER A 88 -13.22 -14.69 2.68
CA SER A 88 -14.56 -14.25 2.30
C SER A 88 -15.08 -13.10 3.15
N GLU A 89 -14.90 -13.18 4.47
CA GLU A 89 -15.30 -12.16 5.43
C GLU A 89 -14.56 -10.84 5.17
N VAL A 90 -13.23 -10.87 5.17
CA VAL A 90 -12.38 -9.68 5.05
C VAL A 90 -12.54 -9.00 3.69
N LEU A 91 -12.72 -9.78 2.61
CA LEU A 91 -13.02 -9.24 1.28
C LEU A 91 -14.51 -8.92 1.07
N SER A 92 -15.28 -8.88 2.17
CA SER A 92 -16.61 -8.30 2.26
C SER A 92 -17.68 -9.02 1.45
N LYS A 93 -17.58 -10.36 1.34
CA LYS A 93 -18.52 -11.19 0.58
C LYS A 93 -19.98 -10.91 0.93
N GLU A 94 -20.30 -10.97 2.23
CA GLU A 94 -21.67 -10.84 2.70
C GLU A 94 -22.21 -9.42 2.46
N TYR A 95 -21.41 -8.40 2.73
CA TYR A 95 -21.78 -7.02 2.44
C TYR A 95 -22.07 -6.82 0.96
N ILE A 96 -21.21 -7.32 0.07
CA ILE A 96 -21.40 -7.19 -1.38
C ILE A 96 -22.69 -7.88 -1.82
N ARG A 97 -22.90 -9.13 -1.40
CA ARG A 97 -24.09 -9.92 -1.73
C ARG A 97 -25.39 -9.26 -1.27
N ASN A 98 -25.36 -8.54 -0.14
CA ASN A 98 -26.55 -7.90 0.43
C ASN A 98 -26.84 -6.52 -0.18
N ASN A 99 -25.86 -5.84 -0.77
CA ASN A 99 -26.00 -4.47 -1.27
C ASN A 99 -25.93 -4.32 -2.80
N PHE A 100 -25.43 -5.33 -3.52
CA PHE A 100 -25.27 -5.31 -4.98
C PHE A 100 -25.99 -6.50 -5.64
N THR A 101 -26.08 -6.44 -6.97
CA THR A 101 -26.95 -7.32 -7.76
C THR A 101 -26.51 -8.80 -7.70
N ASP A 102 -25.20 -9.06 -7.64
CA ASP A 102 -24.61 -10.40 -7.59
C ASP A 102 -23.24 -10.41 -6.88
N GLU A 103 -22.51 -11.54 -6.97
CA GLU A 103 -21.17 -11.68 -6.38
C GLU A 103 -20.04 -11.14 -7.28
N HIS A 104 -20.32 -10.46 -8.40
CA HIS A 104 -19.32 -9.99 -9.35
C HIS A 104 -18.21 -9.16 -8.70
N TRP A 105 -18.58 -8.19 -7.87
CA TRP A 105 -17.60 -7.33 -7.18
C TRP A 105 -16.78 -8.08 -6.14
N TYR A 106 -17.34 -9.14 -5.55
CA TYR A 106 -16.63 -9.99 -4.60
C TYR A 106 -15.61 -10.88 -5.34
N GLU A 107 -15.98 -11.49 -6.46
CA GLU A 107 -15.07 -12.26 -7.31
C GLU A 107 -13.89 -11.40 -7.77
N ARG A 108 -14.17 -10.17 -8.21
CA ARG A 108 -13.10 -9.21 -8.56
C ARG A 108 -12.22 -8.84 -7.37
N ASN A 109 -12.78 -8.65 -6.18
CA ASN A 109 -12.00 -8.37 -4.98
C ASN A 109 -11.02 -9.52 -4.67
N ILE A 110 -11.45 -10.78 -4.80
CA ILE A 110 -10.57 -11.94 -4.65
C ILE A 110 -9.41 -11.87 -5.64
N GLU A 111 -9.71 -11.73 -6.93
CA GLU A 111 -8.70 -11.73 -7.99
C GLU A 111 -7.66 -10.61 -7.77
N ARG A 112 -8.13 -9.41 -7.44
CA ARG A 112 -7.28 -8.24 -7.20
C ARG A 112 -6.43 -8.39 -5.94
N PHE A 113 -7.00 -8.97 -4.90
CA PHE A 113 -6.26 -9.27 -3.68
C PHE A 113 -5.17 -10.33 -3.94
N GLU A 114 -5.45 -11.37 -4.73
CA GLU A 114 -4.45 -12.37 -5.10
C GLU A 114 -3.32 -11.78 -5.96
N GLN A 115 -3.64 -10.83 -6.84
CA GLN A 115 -2.63 -10.06 -7.59
C GLN A 115 -1.74 -9.25 -6.65
N LEU A 116 -2.34 -8.51 -5.71
CA LEU A 116 -1.59 -7.77 -4.68
C LEU A 116 -0.70 -8.70 -3.84
N GLU A 117 -1.24 -9.84 -3.42
CA GLU A 117 -0.51 -10.86 -2.66
C GLU A 117 0.74 -11.34 -3.41
N ASN A 118 0.62 -11.61 -4.71
CA ASN A 118 1.75 -12.01 -5.53
C ASN A 118 2.82 -10.90 -5.59
N CYS A 119 2.43 -9.63 -5.78
CA CYS A 119 3.37 -8.51 -5.74
C CYS A 119 4.04 -8.33 -4.37
N LEU A 120 3.31 -8.56 -3.26
CA LEU A 120 3.86 -8.54 -1.91
C LEU A 120 4.91 -9.64 -1.70
N ILE A 121 4.62 -10.86 -2.17
CA ILE A 121 5.56 -11.98 -2.17
C ILE A 121 6.81 -11.68 -3.01
N GLU A 122 6.62 -10.99 -4.14
CA GLU A 122 7.70 -10.52 -4.99
C GLU A 122 8.47 -9.33 -4.39
N GLY A 123 8.00 -8.72 -3.30
CA GLY A 123 8.68 -7.60 -2.65
C GLY A 123 8.76 -6.34 -3.51
N THR A 124 7.85 -6.16 -4.46
CA THR A 124 7.83 -5.01 -5.39
C THR A 124 6.87 -3.91 -4.95
N VAL A 125 6.10 -4.14 -3.88
CA VAL A 125 5.07 -3.22 -3.41
C VAL A 125 5.67 -2.08 -2.60
N VAL A 126 5.34 -0.85 -2.99
CA VAL A 126 5.67 0.36 -2.23
C VAL A 126 4.37 1.01 -1.77
N PRO A 127 4.09 1.08 -0.46
CA PRO A 127 2.88 1.72 0.02
C PRO A 127 2.96 3.24 -0.15
N PHE A 128 1.86 3.79 -0.66
CA PHE A 128 1.62 5.22 -0.77
C PHE A 128 0.51 5.59 0.21
N ILE A 129 0.88 6.30 1.28
CA ILE A 129 0.04 6.51 2.46
C ILE A 129 -0.48 7.94 2.49
N GLY A 130 -1.80 8.08 2.48
CA GLY A 130 -2.50 9.35 2.59
C GLY A 130 -3.04 9.63 4.00
N ALA A 131 -3.65 10.80 4.17
CA ALA A 131 -4.05 11.31 5.48
C ALA A 131 -5.17 10.49 6.14
N GLY A 132 -5.90 9.67 5.38
CA GLY A 132 -6.94 8.79 5.90
C GLY A 132 -6.42 7.79 6.93
N LEU A 133 -5.18 7.29 6.77
CA LEU A 133 -4.59 6.37 7.75
C LEU A 133 -4.17 7.05 9.06
N SER A 134 -3.95 8.37 9.04
CA SER A 134 -3.59 9.14 10.23
C SER A 134 -4.82 9.53 11.09
N VAL A 135 -6.04 9.30 10.61
CA VAL A 135 -7.29 9.69 11.31
C VAL A 135 -7.45 8.97 12.65
N GLU A 136 -7.34 7.63 12.64
CA GLU A 136 -7.39 6.83 13.86
C GLU A 136 -6.24 7.16 14.82
N SER A 137 -5.14 7.70 14.29
CA SER A 137 -4.00 8.15 15.07
C SER A 137 -4.20 9.54 15.70
N GLY A 138 -5.32 10.21 15.40
CA GLY A 138 -5.71 11.50 15.98
C GLY A 138 -5.44 12.73 15.09
N PHE A 139 -5.12 12.54 13.81
CA PHE A 139 -4.87 13.64 12.87
C PHE A 139 -6.05 13.87 11.92
N PRO A 140 -6.37 15.13 11.56
CA PRO A 140 -7.41 15.38 10.58
C PRO A 140 -6.95 14.99 9.17
N THR A 141 -7.89 14.61 8.30
CA THR A 141 -7.61 14.58 6.86
C THR A 141 -7.37 15.99 6.34
N TRP A 142 -6.66 16.12 5.21
CA TRP A 142 -6.44 17.42 4.58
C TRP A 142 -7.76 18.14 4.24
N LYS A 143 -8.74 17.40 3.72
CA LYS A 143 -10.09 17.89 3.47
C LYS A 143 -10.76 18.42 4.73
N ALA A 144 -10.76 17.64 5.81
CA ALA A 144 -11.38 18.04 7.08
C ALA A 144 -10.70 19.28 7.68
N HIS A 145 -9.38 19.36 7.56
CA HIS A 145 -8.61 20.52 7.99
C HIS A 145 -9.01 21.77 7.20
N LEU A 146 -9.04 21.73 5.86
CA LEU A 146 -9.42 22.90 5.05
C LEU A 146 -10.88 23.35 5.27
N ILE A 147 -11.82 22.43 5.56
CA ILE A 147 -13.19 22.80 5.94
C ILE A 147 -13.20 23.62 7.23
N TYR A 148 -12.42 23.19 8.24
CA TYR A 148 -12.30 23.92 9.49
C TYR A 148 -11.67 25.30 9.27
N GLN A 149 -10.59 25.36 8.49
CA GLN A 149 -9.89 26.61 8.17
C GLN A 149 -10.77 27.60 7.41
N GLY A 150 -11.50 27.12 6.40
CA GLY A 150 -12.41 27.95 5.62
C GLY A 150 -13.46 28.62 6.52
N ARG A 151 -13.97 27.89 7.51
CA ARG A 151 -14.89 28.46 8.52
C ARG A 151 -14.23 29.52 9.38
N THR A 152 -13.01 29.29 9.86
CA THR A 152 -12.24 30.30 10.63
C THR A 152 -12.02 31.58 9.83
N CYS A 153 -11.79 31.45 8.52
CA CYS A 153 -11.59 32.57 7.61
C CYS A 153 -12.89 33.24 7.13
N GLY A 154 -14.06 32.71 7.53
CA GLY A 154 -15.37 33.22 7.11
C GLY A 154 -15.75 32.89 5.67
N LEU A 155 -15.13 31.88 5.05
CA LEU A 155 -15.55 31.36 3.74
C LEU A 155 -16.87 30.60 3.85
N ASP A 156 -17.65 30.63 2.78
CA ASP A 156 -18.90 29.87 2.70
C ASP A 156 -18.62 28.35 2.75
N ALA A 157 -19.32 27.65 3.63
CA ALA A 157 -19.04 26.25 3.91
C ALA A 157 -19.44 25.33 2.75
N ASP A 158 -20.52 25.65 2.04
CA ASP A 158 -21.01 24.85 0.91
C ASP A 158 -20.10 25.03 -0.29
N HIS A 159 -19.63 26.26 -0.55
CA HIS A 159 -18.60 26.58 -1.55
C HIS A 159 -17.29 25.84 -1.29
N VAL A 160 -16.76 25.90 -0.07
CA VAL A 160 -15.53 25.16 0.29
C VAL A 160 -15.73 23.66 0.11
N LEU A 161 -16.88 23.12 0.54
CA LEU A 161 -17.16 21.70 0.41
C LEU A 161 -17.25 21.25 -1.06
N ASP A 162 -17.89 22.04 -1.92
CA ASP A 162 -17.97 21.78 -3.36
C ASP A 162 -16.59 21.77 -4.01
N LEU A 163 -15.76 22.78 -3.75
CA LEU A 163 -14.38 22.83 -4.24
C LEU A 163 -13.59 21.57 -3.82
N LEU A 164 -13.66 21.19 -2.55
CA LEU A 164 -12.93 20.02 -2.04
C LEU A 164 -13.46 18.69 -2.58
N ASN A 165 -14.77 18.57 -2.81
CA ASN A 165 -15.38 17.40 -3.45
C ASN A 165 -14.88 17.22 -4.89
N ASN A 166 -14.64 18.33 -5.60
CA ASN A 166 -14.12 18.35 -6.96
C ASN A 166 -12.57 18.29 -7.03
N GLY A 167 -11.89 18.17 -5.90
CA GLY A 167 -10.42 18.09 -5.83
C GLY A 167 -9.70 19.45 -5.92
N HIS A 168 -10.43 20.56 -5.83
CA HIS A 168 -9.87 21.92 -5.91
C HIS A 168 -9.31 22.40 -4.57
N TYR A 169 -8.44 21.61 -3.96
CA TYR A 169 -7.76 21.93 -2.69
C TYR A 169 -6.94 23.22 -2.79
N GLU A 170 -6.20 23.39 -3.89
CA GLU A 170 -5.35 24.58 -4.12
C GLU A 170 -6.17 25.88 -4.20
N THR A 171 -7.40 25.82 -4.74
CA THR A 171 -8.29 26.98 -4.82
C THR A 171 -8.75 27.43 -3.44
N VAL A 172 -9.13 26.48 -2.57
CA VAL A 172 -9.51 26.80 -1.18
C VAL A 172 -8.35 27.46 -0.43
N ILE A 173 -7.13 26.96 -0.63
CA ILE A 173 -5.93 27.52 -0.02
C ILE A 173 -5.68 28.95 -0.54
N GLU A 174 -5.81 29.18 -1.84
CA GLU A 174 -5.67 30.51 -2.44
C GLU A 174 -6.72 31.51 -1.90
N GLU A 175 -7.96 31.06 -1.68
CA GLU A 175 -9.02 31.89 -1.07
C GLU A 175 -8.71 32.24 0.40
N ILE A 176 -8.20 31.28 1.17
CA ILE A 176 -7.75 31.51 2.56
C ILE A 176 -6.60 32.53 2.59
N GLU A 177 -5.61 32.37 1.70
CA GLU A 177 -4.45 33.28 1.61
C GLU A 177 -4.87 34.69 1.17
N SER A 178 -5.75 34.79 0.17
CA SER A 178 -6.25 36.06 -0.35
C SER A 178 -7.10 36.81 0.68
N SER A 179 -7.69 36.09 1.63
CA SER A 179 -8.44 36.66 2.76
C SER A 179 -7.53 37.20 3.88
N GLY A 180 -6.20 37.13 3.73
CA GLY A 180 -5.23 37.64 4.71
C GLY A 180 -4.96 36.72 5.90
N HIS A 181 -5.41 35.45 5.85
CA HIS A 181 -5.33 34.51 6.96
C HIS A 181 -4.15 33.53 6.86
N ARG A 182 -3.14 33.82 6.03
CA ARG A 182 -2.02 32.91 5.75
C ARG A 182 -1.23 32.49 7.01
N ASP A 183 -0.89 33.44 7.88
CA ASP A 183 -0.10 33.12 9.08
C ASP A 183 -0.90 32.28 10.08
N ALA A 184 -2.20 32.56 10.23
CA ALA A 184 -3.11 31.77 11.05
C ALA A 184 -3.23 30.34 10.49
N PHE A 185 -3.42 30.21 9.18
CA PHE A 185 -3.47 28.92 8.49
C PHE A 185 -2.20 28.08 8.72
N ILE A 186 -1.01 28.67 8.56
CA ILE A 186 0.26 27.98 8.82
C ILE A 186 0.39 27.57 10.30
N GLN A 187 -0.01 28.44 11.24
CA GLN A 187 0.05 28.12 12.65
C GLN A 187 -0.90 26.98 13.03
N GLU A 188 -2.11 26.97 12.48
CA GLU A 188 -3.08 25.91 12.75
C GLU A 188 -2.68 24.56 12.14
N ILE A 189 -2.00 24.55 10.98
CA ILE A 189 -1.37 23.33 10.45
C ILE A 189 -0.34 22.79 11.46
N LYS A 190 0.53 23.65 12.01
CA LYS A 190 1.48 23.23 13.06
C LYS A 190 0.73 22.66 14.26
N ASP A 191 -0.27 23.36 14.76
CA ASP A 191 -1.01 22.94 15.95
C ASP A 191 -1.77 21.63 15.75
N ALA A 192 -2.24 21.36 14.53
CA ALA A 192 -2.92 20.12 14.18
C ALA A 192 -1.96 18.94 14.03
N PHE A 193 -0.82 19.14 13.35
CA PHE A 193 0.07 18.05 12.94
C PHE A 193 1.33 17.86 13.81
N SER A 194 1.70 18.84 14.66
CA SER A 194 2.83 18.71 15.60
C SER A 194 2.52 17.90 16.86
N ARG A 195 1.28 17.38 17.00
CA ARG A 195 0.87 16.56 18.15
C ARG A 195 1.48 15.16 18.07
N THR A 196 1.62 14.52 19.22
CA THR A 196 1.92 13.08 19.29
C THR A 196 0.62 12.31 19.09
N GLY A 197 0.52 11.58 17.98
CA GLY A 197 -0.62 10.70 17.74
C GLY A 197 -0.43 9.32 18.38
N LYS A 198 -1.40 8.44 18.15
CA LYS A 198 -1.42 7.07 18.68
C LYS A 198 -1.05 6.09 17.58
N ILE A 199 -0.14 5.15 17.87
CA ILE A 199 0.10 4.01 16.99
C ILE A 199 -1.14 3.12 16.96
N THR A 200 -1.61 2.78 15.76
CA THR A 200 -2.78 1.92 15.55
C THR A 200 -2.35 0.54 15.08
N GLN A 201 -3.27 -0.44 15.12
CA GLN A 201 -3.02 -1.76 14.56
C GLN A 201 -2.67 -1.69 13.08
N THR A 202 -3.35 -0.81 12.33
CA THR A 202 -3.05 -0.57 10.92
C THR A 202 -1.60 -0.14 10.71
N THR A 203 -1.09 0.81 11.51
CA THR A 203 0.31 1.24 11.39
C THR A 203 1.27 0.12 11.76
N LEU A 204 0.96 -0.70 12.78
CA LEU A 204 1.76 -1.87 13.12
C LEU A 204 1.79 -2.88 11.96
N ARG A 205 0.67 -3.15 11.28
CA ARG A 205 0.66 -4.02 10.09
C ARG A 205 1.53 -3.49 8.96
N LEU A 206 1.63 -2.16 8.78
CA LEU A 206 2.57 -1.59 7.82
C LEU A 206 4.00 -1.99 8.16
N THR A 207 4.40 -1.89 9.44
CA THR A 207 5.76 -2.25 9.90
C THR A 207 6.12 -3.70 9.66
N GLU A 208 5.13 -4.60 9.71
CA GLU A 208 5.31 -6.03 9.48
C GLU A 208 5.43 -6.36 7.98
N LEU A 209 4.72 -5.63 7.11
CA LEU A 209 4.65 -5.89 5.67
C LEU A 209 5.74 -5.18 4.87
N PHE A 210 6.06 -3.93 5.24
CA PHE A 210 6.88 -3.02 4.43
C PHE A 210 8.09 -2.54 5.21
N THR A 211 9.29 -2.88 4.75
CA THR A 211 10.54 -2.59 5.48
C THR A 211 11.59 -1.85 4.63
N ASP A 212 11.28 -1.54 3.38
CA ASP A 212 12.22 -0.89 2.45
C ASP A 212 11.89 0.58 2.21
N THR A 213 10.76 0.87 1.56
CA THR A 213 10.40 2.22 1.15
C THR A 213 8.91 2.48 1.41
N LEU A 214 8.57 3.65 1.97
CA LEU A 214 7.21 4.16 2.12
C LEU A 214 7.13 5.55 1.45
N ILE A 215 6.02 5.86 0.80
CA ILE A 215 5.75 7.20 0.26
C ILE A 215 4.53 7.76 0.98
N THR A 216 4.55 9.04 1.34
CA THR A 216 3.40 9.71 1.95
C THR A 216 3.31 11.19 1.57
N THR A 217 2.09 11.71 1.55
CA THR A 217 1.82 13.16 1.48
C THR A 217 1.53 13.75 2.86
N ASN A 218 1.58 12.95 3.93
CA ASN A 218 1.20 13.39 5.27
C ASN A 218 2.34 14.17 5.94
N TYR A 219 1.97 15.20 6.70
CA TYR A 219 2.93 16.00 7.47
C TYR A 219 3.24 15.41 8.85
N ASP A 220 2.35 14.56 9.39
CA ASP A 220 2.47 13.96 10.72
C ASP A 220 3.64 12.97 10.85
N HIS A 221 3.84 12.47 12.08
CA HIS A 221 4.98 11.63 12.43
C HIS A 221 4.63 10.16 12.70
N ILE A 222 3.42 9.71 12.35
CA ILE A 222 2.95 8.38 12.75
C ILE A 222 3.78 7.27 12.12
N LEU A 223 4.17 7.42 10.87
CA LEU A 223 5.03 6.44 10.21
C LEU A 223 6.41 6.40 10.88
N GLN A 224 7.02 7.55 11.19
CA GLN A 224 8.32 7.53 11.88
C GLN A 224 8.20 6.90 13.28
N GLN A 225 7.14 7.22 14.02
CA GLN A 225 6.89 6.66 15.36
C GLN A 225 6.65 5.15 15.33
N ALA A 226 5.91 4.64 14.35
CA ALA A 226 5.62 3.21 14.26
C ALA A 226 6.85 2.37 13.91
N TYR A 227 7.74 2.92 13.09
CA TYR A 227 8.97 2.26 12.66
C TYR A 227 10.16 2.52 13.58
N ASP A 228 10.00 3.35 14.61
CA ASP A 228 11.02 3.60 15.61
C ASP A 228 11.13 2.39 16.56
N THR A 229 12.13 1.54 16.31
CA THR A 229 12.43 0.38 17.15
C THR A 229 13.41 0.73 18.28
N GLY A 230 13.75 2.01 18.48
CA GLY A 230 14.80 2.46 19.39
C GLY A 230 16.23 2.23 18.88
N GLU A 231 16.39 1.70 17.66
CA GLU A 231 17.69 1.58 17.00
C GLU A 231 18.04 2.89 16.29
N GLU A 232 19.21 3.45 16.62
CA GLU A 232 19.66 4.69 15.99
C GLU A 232 19.83 4.52 14.48
N ASN A 233 19.44 5.56 13.73
CA ASN A 233 19.64 5.68 12.29
C ASN A 233 18.95 4.62 11.41
N ARG A 234 17.92 3.92 11.90
CA ARG A 234 17.18 2.92 11.10
C ARG A 234 16.29 3.52 10.00
N ILE A 235 15.89 4.78 10.14
CA ILE A 235 15.01 5.49 9.20
C ILE A 235 15.80 6.57 8.46
N GLN A 236 15.71 6.57 7.13
CA GLN A 236 16.08 7.69 6.27
C GLN A 236 14.82 8.45 5.88
N LEU A 237 14.76 9.73 6.27
CA LEU A 237 13.66 10.61 5.92
C LEU A 237 14.04 11.45 4.71
N LEU A 238 13.26 11.33 3.64
CA LEU A 238 13.37 12.13 2.43
C LEU A 238 12.15 13.04 2.31
N ASP A 239 12.36 14.32 2.10
CA ASP A 239 11.33 15.34 1.88
C ASP A 239 11.63 16.17 0.65
N SER A 240 10.80 17.18 0.34
CA SER A 240 10.97 18.03 -0.84
C SER A 240 12.36 18.68 -1.00
N THR A 241 13.14 18.83 0.08
CA THR A 241 14.47 19.45 0.05
C THR A 241 15.59 18.48 -0.30
N ASN A 242 15.44 17.21 0.04
CA ASN A 242 16.46 16.17 -0.15
C ASN A 242 15.94 14.92 -0.89
N ILE A 243 14.77 15.01 -1.53
CA ILE A 243 14.08 13.87 -2.17
C ILE A 243 14.89 13.13 -3.24
N GLN A 244 15.96 13.75 -3.75
CA GLN A 244 16.86 13.16 -4.76
C GLN A 244 18.04 12.40 -4.15
N GLU A 245 18.21 12.41 -2.83
CA GLU A 245 19.22 11.59 -2.15
C GLU A 245 18.97 10.11 -2.41
N ILE A 246 20.07 9.34 -2.48
CA ILE A 246 20.02 7.92 -2.76
C ILE A 246 19.51 7.19 -1.49
N PRO A 247 18.50 6.32 -1.62
CA PRO A 247 18.05 5.46 -0.52
C PRO A 247 19.18 4.57 0.00
N ASP A 248 19.40 4.56 1.31
CA ASP A 248 20.30 3.64 2.00
C ASP A 248 19.63 2.26 2.11
N ASN A 249 20.21 1.26 1.44
CA ASN A 249 19.66 -0.09 1.42
C ASN A 249 19.56 -0.74 2.82
N ASN A 250 20.31 -0.25 3.81
CA ASN A 250 20.26 -0.76 5.19
C ASN A 250 19.19 -0.07 6.05
N LYS A 251 18.54 0.98 5.53
CA LYS A 251 17.54 1.76 6.26
C LYS A 251 16.15 1.58 5.64
N LEU A 252 15.13 1.86 6.44
CA LEU A 252 13.81 2.15 5.90
C LEU A 252 13.81 3.58 5.34
N THR A 253 13.41 3.74 4.09
CA THR A 253 13.24 5.06 3.48
C THR A 253 11.79 5.50 3.59
N ILE A 254 11.54 6.66 4.21
CA ILE A 254 10.22 7.29 4.23
C ILE A 254 10.30 8.58 3.41
N ILE A 255 9.54 8.63 2.31
CA ILE A 255 9.48 9.76 1.39
C ILE A 255 8.23 10.59 1.69
N LYS A 256 8.40 11.75 2.32
CA LYS A 256 7.34 12.73 2.60
C LYS A 256 7.31 13.79 1.51
N LEU A 257 6.45 13.59 0.51
CA LEU A 257 6.40 14.42 -0.70
C LEU A 257 6.15 15.89 -0.38
N HIS A 258 5.27 16.18 0.59
CA HIS A 258 4.86 17.55 0.92
C HIS A 258 5.62 18.12 2.12
N GLY A 259 6.65 17.45 2.60
CA GLY A 259 7.47 17.92 3.71
C GLY A 259 7.06 17.36 5.08
N ASP A 260 7.75 17.86 6.11
CA ASP A 260 7.65 17.38 7.48
C ASP A 260 7.27 18.52 8.43
N ILE A 261 6.29 18.30 9.31
CA ILE A 261 5.79 19.36 10.18
C ILE A 261 6.81 19.85 11.22
N ARG A 262 7.92 19.13 11.48
CA ARG A 262 9.04 19.66 12.28
C ARG A 262 9.81 20.75 11.55
N GLN A 263 9.72 20.80 10.22
CA GLN A 263 10.29 21.86 9.39
C GLN A 263 9.19 22.52 8.52
N PRO A 264 8.23 23.24 9.11
CA PRO A 264 7.09 23.82 8.39
C PRO A 264 7.48 24.73 7.22
N ALA A 265 8.66 25.38 7.30
CA ALA A 265 9.19 26.22 6.24
C ALA A 265 9.46 25.44 4.93
N ASN A 266 9.69 24.13 5.04
CA ASN A 266 9.96 23.23 3.93
C ASN A 266 8.69 22.49 3.45
N CYS A 267 7.54 22.68 4.11
CA CYS A 267 6.30 22.03 3.71
C CYS A 267 5.68 22.69 2.48
N ILE A 268 5.18 21.87 1.56
CA ILE A 268 4.36 22.30 0.43
C ILE A 268 2.92 22.43 0.93
N ILE A 269 2.47 23.67 1.11
CA ILE A 269 1.15 23.99 1.67
C ILE A 269 0.41 24.95 0.74
N SER A 270 1.05 26.05 0.34
CA SER A 270 0.46 27.10 -0.50
C SER A 270 0.47 26.75 -1.98
N LYS A 271 -0.44 27.37 -2.76
CA LYS A 271 -0.51 27.20 -4.22
C LYS A 271 0.81 27.53 -4.91
N SER A 272 1.52 28.56 -4.45
CA SER A 272 2.84 28.90 -5.00
C SER A 272 3.87 27.78 -4.77
N GLN A 273 3.86 27.14 -3.60
CA GLN A 273 4.74 26.01 -3.31
C GLN A 273 4.39 24.77 -4.15
N TYR A 274 3.09 24.51 -4.39
CA TYR A 274 2.68 23.47 -5.35
C TYR A 274 3.18 23.77 -6.76
N ASN A 275 3.04 25.01 -7.23
CA ASN A 275 3.56 25.44 -8.53
C ASN A 275 5.08 25.26 -8.65
N ASP A 276 5.83 25.59 -7.59
CA ASP A 276 7.29 25.43 -7.59
C ASP A 276 7.71 23.96 -7.62
N ALA A 277 6.96 23.10 -6.93
CA ALA A 277 7.23 21.68 -6.74
C ALA A 277 6.79 20.79 -7.92
N TYR A 278 5.68 21.11 -8.56
CA TYR A 278 5.08 20.28 -9.63
C TYR A 278 5.06 20.97 -11.00
N GLY A 279 5.25 22.28 -11.05
CA GLY A 279 5.14 23.09 -12.27
C GLY A 279 3.98 24.10 -12.18
N ASN A 280 4.18 25.28 -12.78
CA ASN A 280 3.19 26.36 -12.78
C ASN A 280 2.31 26.28 -14.03
N GLY A 281 1.03 25.97 -13.84
CA GLY A 281 0.05 25.78 -14.92
C GLY A 281 0.17 24.42 -15.62
N ASN A 282 1.36 24.10 -16.13
CA ASN A 282 1.65 22.80 -16.73
C ASN A 282 2.52 21.95 -15.80
N LEU A 283 2.21 20.65 -15.73
CA LEU A 283 3.00 19.69 -14.99
C LEU A 283 4.42 19.58 -15.57
N ASP A 284 5.43 19.71 -14.71
CA ASP A 284 6.84 19.58 -15.04
C ASP A 284 7.42 18.29 -14.43
N LEU A 285 7.49 17.23 -15.26
CA LEU A 285 8.04 15.93 -14.87
C LEU A 285 9.54 15.97 -14.56
N SER A 286 10.26 17.07 -14.82
CA SER A 286 11.68 17.22 -14.48
C SER A 286 11.91 17.67 -13.04
N LYS A 287 10.86 18.17 -12.36
CA LYS A 287 10.93 18.59 -10.95
C LYS A 287 11.17 17.40 -10.00
N PRO A 288 11.80 17.62 -8.84
CA PRO A 288 12.19 16.55 -7.93
C PRO A 288 11.05 15.59 -7.54
N ILE A 289 9.89 16.13 -7.13
CA ILE A 289 8.74 15.31 -6.70
C ILE A 289 8.13 14.53 -7.87
N PRO A 290 7.75 15.18 -9.00
CA PRO A 290 7.30 14.45 -10.18
C PRO A 290 8.28 13.36 -10.64
N ARG A 291 9.60 13.59 -10.59
CA ARG A 291 10.60 12.58 -10.94
C ARG A 291 10.52 11.34 -10.04
N VAL A 292 10.45 11.53 -8.72
CA VAL A 292 10.38 10.42 -7.76
C VAL A 292 9.07 9.66 -7.89
N LEU A 293 7.94 10.36 -8.02
CA LEU A 293 6.64 9.76 -8.30
C LEU A 293 6.68 8.93 -9.59
N SER A 294 7.25 9.51 -10.65
CA SER A 294 7.35 8.87 -11.95
C SER A 294 8.28 7.65 -11.92
N TYR A 295 9.32 7.67 -11.09
CA TYR A 295 10.20 6.52 -10.89
C TYR A 295 9.43 5.36 -10.26
N HIS A 296 8.80 5.57 -9.10
CA HIS A 296 8.09 4.51 -8.39
C HIS A 296 6.87 3.99 -9.16
N TYR A 297 6.18 4.86 -9.91
CA TYR A 297 5.10 4.41 -10.78
C TYR A 297 5.59 3.46 -11.89
N ARG A 298 6.83 3.64 -12.40
CA ARG A 298 7.39 2.77 -13.44
C ARG A 298 8.03 1.48 -12.91
N THR A 299 8.54 1.49 -11.69
CA THR A 299 9.41 0.42 -11.17
C THR A 299 8.81 -0.38 -10.04
N SER A 300 7.71 0.08 -9.45
CA SER A 300 7.11 -0.51 -8.23
C SER A 300 5.62 -0.71 -8.39
N ASN A 301 5.06 -1.67 -7.65
CA ASN A 301 3.63 -1.84 -7.50
C ASN A 301 3.15 -0.92 -6.36
N LEU A 302 2.74 0.32 -6.66
CA LEU A 302 2.21 1.22 -5.64
C LEU A 302 0.94 0.65 -4.98
N LEU A 303 0.87 0.69 -3.65
CA LEU A 303 -0.33 0.37 -2.86
C LEU A 303 -0.83 1.63 -2.14
N PHE A 304 -1.92 2.23 -2.63
CA PHE A 304 -2.51 3.43 -2.06
C PHE A 304 -3.40 3.08 -0.85
N LEU A 305 -3.10 3.70 0.30
CA LEU A 305 -3.80 3.48 1.57
C LEU A 305 -4.20 4.81 2.21
N GLY A 306 -5.49 4.99 2.49
CA GLY A 306 -6.00 6.23 3.09
C GLY A 306 -5.85 7.46 2.18
N CYS A 307 -5.70 7.25 0.88
CA CYS A 307 -5.64 8.30 -0.14
C CYS A 307 -7.05 8.56 -0.67
N SER A 308 -7.42 9.82 -0.89
CA SER A 308 -8.70 10.11 -1.56
C SER A 308 -8.67 9.77 -3.05
N LEU A 309 -7.46 9.73 -3.65
CA LEU A 309 -7.21 9.51 -5.09
C LEU A 309 -8.12 10.37 -5.99
N ASN A 310 -8.55 11.54 -5.51
CA ASN A 310 -9.19 12.54 -6.33
C ASN A 310 -8.14 13.21 -7.21
N ARG A 311 -8.57 13.90 -8.25
CA ARG A 311 -7.66 14.56 -9.18
C ARG A 311 -6.87 15.64 -8.44
N ASP A 312 -5.59 15.37 -8.21
CA ASP A 312 -4.60 16.28 -7.66
C ASP A 312 -3.30 16.24 -8.50
N ARG A 313 -2.29 17.02 -8.12
CA ARG A 313 -0.99 17.06 -8.83
C ARG A 313 -0.27 15.72 -8.86
N THR A 314 -0.44 14.87 -7.85
CA THR A 314 0.18 13.54 -7.81
C THR A 314 -0.50 12.61 -8.81
N MET A 315 -1.83 12.64 -8.89
CA MET A 315 -2.61 11.91 -9.90
C MET A 315 -2.35 12.41 -11.32
N GLU A 316 -2.09 13.72 -11.50
CA GLU A 316 -1.65 14.27 -12.79
C GLU A 316 -0.30 13.70 -13.22
N VAL A 317 0.65 13.51 -12.30
CA VAL A 317 1.92 12.82 -12.59
C VAL A 317 1.67 11.39 -13.03
N PHE A 318 0.88 10.63 -12.29
CA PHE A 318 0.59 9.24 -12.64
C PHE A 318 -0.11 9.11 -14.00
N GLN A 319 -1.06 9.99 -14.31
CA GLN A 319 -1.69 10.02 -15.63
C GLN A 319 -0.65 10.32 -16.73
N ALA A 320 0.19 11.35 -16.55
CA ALA A 320 1.18 11.72 -17.54
C ALA A 320 2.20 10.60 -17.80
N VAL A 321 2.62 9.90 -16.74
CA VAL A 321 3.53 8.75 -16.84
C VAL A 321 2.85 7.57 -17.53
N LYS A 322 1.60 7.26 -17.17
CA LYS A 322 0.82 6.20 -17.81
C LYS A 322 0.63 6.45 -19.30
N ASP A 323 0.26 7.67 -19.69
CA ASP A 323 0.09 8.07 -21.08
C ASP A 323 1.41 8.00 -21.86
N GLU A 324 2.55 8.24 -21.20
CA GLU A 324 3.88 8.04 -21.78
C GLU A 324 4.20 6.57 -22.04
N LEU A 325 3.93 5.69 -21.08
CA LEU A 325 4.13 4.25 -21.22
C LEU A 325 3.24 3.65 -22.32
N GLU A 326 1.97 4.07 -22.38
CA GLU A 326 1.02 3.62 -23.41
C GLU A 326 1.48 4.03 -24.82
N ARG A 327 1.99 5.26 -25.00
CA ARG A 327 2.55 5.70 -26.29
C ARG A 327 3.78 4.92 -26.70
N LYS A 328 4.59 4.46 -25.75
CA LYS A 328 5.77 3.62 -26.00
C LYS A 328 5.42 2.17 -26.32
N GLY A 329 4.14 1.79 -26.19
CA GLY A 329 3.69 0.41 -26.37
C GLY A 329 4.20 -0.51 -25.27
N ASP A 330 4.49 0.03 -24.08
CA ASP A 330 4.99 -0.75 -22.96
C ASP A 330 3.83 -1.52 -22.32
N ILE A 331 3.77 -2.82 -22.63
CA ILE A 331 2.68 -3.71 -22.24
C ILE A 331 2.91 -4.24 -20.81
N ASP A 332 4.17 -4.27 -20.35
CA ASP A 332 4.58 -4.84 -19.08
C ASP A 332 4.81 -3.75 -18.03
N ARG A 333 3.73 -3.02 -17.73
CA ARG A 333 3.75 -1.98 -16.68
C ARG A 333 3.34 -2.55 -15.33
N PRO A 334 3.91 -2.06 -14.21
CA PRO A 334 3.46 -2.45 -12.89
C PRO A 334 1.96 -2.17 -12.69
N GLN A 335 1.26 -3.11 -12.08
CA GLN A 335 -0.09 -2.91 -11.60
C GLN A 335 -0.05 -2.19 -10.26
N HIS A 336 -0.82 -1.11 -10.11
CA HIS A 336 -0.98 -0.40 -8.84
C HIS A 336 -2.28 -0.80 -8.17
N PHE A 337 -2.33 -0.73 -6.85
CA PHE A 337 -3.46 -1.16 -6.03
C PHE A 337 -3.93 -0.04 -5.11
N SER A 338 -5.20 -0.04 -4.75
CA SER A 338 -5.74 0.85 -3.70
C SER A 338 -6.71 0.07 -2.82
N LEU A 339 -6.75 0.38 -1.53
CA LEU A 339 -7.83 -0.07 -0.65
C LEU A 339 -8.84 1.07 -0.52
N GLU A 340 -10.02 0.90 -1.09
CA GLU A 340 -11.01 1.97 -1.26
C GLU A 340 -12.36 1.59 -0.63
N ALA A 341 -13.00 2.58 -0.02
CA ALA A 341 -14.36 2.45 0.46
C ALA A 341 -15.32 2.33 -0.74
N MET A 342 -16.23 1.35 -0.68
CA MET A 342 -17.28 1.17 -1.69
C MET A 342 -18.23 2.38 -1.69
N PRO A 343 -18.59 2.90 -2.88
CA PRO A 343 -19.72 3.81 -3.01
C PRO A 343 -21.05 3.17 -2.61
N ASP A 344 -22.07 4.01 -2.42
CA ASP A 344 -23.37 3.58 -1.90
C ASP A 344 -24.22 2.89 -2.98
N THR A 345 -23.92 3.14 -4.26
CA THR A 345 -24.64 2.57 -5.40
C THR A 345 -23.71 1.86 -6.39
N GLU A 346 -24.26 0.88 -7.12
CA GLU A 346 -23.49 0.12 -8.12
C GLU A 346 -23.02 0.99 -9.30
N ALA A 347 -23.80 2.00 -9.66
CA ALA A 347 -23.43 2.96 -10.70
C ALA A 347 -22.18 3.77 -10.28
N GLU A 348 -22.18 4.33 -9.07
CA GLU A 348 -21.04 5.06 -8.53
C GLU A 348 -19.81 4.15 -8.36
N LEU A 349 -20.01 2.90 -7.94
CA LEU A 349 -18.95 1.90 -7.84
C LEU A 349 -18.31 1.62 -9.21
N THR A 350 -19.13 1.49 -10.25
CA THR A 350 -18.67 1.29 -11.63
C THR A 350 -17.90 2.50 -12.17
N ASP A 351 -18.41 3.70 -11.93
CA ASP A 351 -17.77 4.96 -12.32
C ASP A 351 -16.44 5.15 -11.61
N ARG A 352 -16.41 4.95 -10.29
CA ARG A 352 -15.18 5.06 -9.49
C ARG A 352 -14.17 3.98 -9.88
N ASN A 353 -14.60 2.76 -10.13
CA ASN A 353 -13.74 1.69 -10.63
C ASN A 353 -13.10 2.07 -11.97
N SER A 354 -13.90 2.58 -12.92
CA SER A 354 -13.42 3.00 -14.24
C SER A 354 -12.46 4.20 -14.15
N TYR A 355 -12.77 5.15 -13.26
CA TYR A 355 -11.90 6.29 -12.96
C TYR A 355 -10.52 5.84 -12.47
N LEU A 356 -10.43 4.95 -11.48
CA LEU A 356 -9.14 4.50 -10.94
C LEU A 356 -8.34 3.67 -11.96
N LEU A 357 -9.01 2.81 -12.73
CA LEU A 357 -8.36 2.03 -13.79
C LEU A 357 -7.77 2.93 -14.90
N LYS A 358 -8.35 4.11 -15.14
CA LYS A 358 -7.77 5.10 -16.07
C LYS A 358 -6.36 5.56 -15.66
N PHE A 359 -6.06 5.53 -14.37
CA PHE A 359 -4.73 5.80 -13.80
C PHE A 359 -3.91 4.52 -13.56
N GLY A 360 -4.34 3.36 -14.04
CA GLY A 360 -3.64 2.10 -13.80
C GLY A 360 -3.76 1.58 -12.37
N ILE A 361 -4.71 2.10 -11.59
CA ILE A 361 -4.93 1.73 -10.19
C ILE A 361 -6.09 0.74 -10.10
N THR A 362 -5.84 -0.41 -9.52
CA THR A 362 -6.80 -1.48 -9.28
C THR A 362 -7.34 -1.41 -7.85
N PRO A 363 -8.61 -1.04 -7.64
CA PRO A 363 -9.18 -0.93 -6.30
C PRO A 363 -9.60 -2.29 -5.72
N ILE A 364 -9.26 -2.53 -4.46
CA ILE A 364 -9.84 -3.59 -3.62
C ILE A 364 -10.80 -2.89 -2.67
N TRP A 365 -12.04 -3.31 -2.70
CA TRP A 365 -13.14 -2.58 -2.10
C TRP A 365 -13.48 -3.08 -0.70
N PHE A 366 -13.81 -2.16 0.21
CA PHE A 366 -14.36 -2.48 1.53
C PHE A 366 -15.58 -1.62 1.88
N PRO A 367 -16.44 -2.03 2.83
CA PRO A 367 -17.65 -1.31 3.21
C PRO A 367 -17.34 0.11 3.71
N LYS A 368 -18.10 1.09 3.20
CA LYS A 368 -17.95 2.50 3.59
C LYS A 368 -18.13 2.67 5.10
N GLY A 369 -17.25 3.45 5.72
CA GLY A 369 -17.26 3.69 7.17
C GLY A 369 -16.64 2.57 8.00
N ASN A 370 -16.33 1.41 7.43
CA ASN A 370 -15.63 0.32 8.12
C ASN A 370 -14.13 0.35 7.79
N TYR A 371 -13.43 1.36 8.32
CA TYR A 371 -12.01 1.57 8.02
C TYR A 371 -11.08 0.54 8.69
N ASP A 372 -11.55 -0.18 9.71
CA ASP A 372 -10.87 -1.34 10.30
C ASP A 372 -10.61 -2.45 9.25
N CYS A 373 -11.41 -2.50 8.16
CA CYS A 373 -11.16 -3.42 7.06
C CYS A 373 -9.77 -3.24 6.42
N ILE A 374 -9.18 -2.04 6.47
CA ILE A 374 -7.83 -1.82 5.95
C ILE A 374 -6.81 -2.66 6.75
N GLU A 375 -6.87 -2.61 8.07
CA GLU A 375 -6.04 -3.46 8.94
C GLU A 375 -6.26 -4.93 8.64
N GLN A 376 -7.53 -5.35 8.51
CA GLN A 376 -7.89 -6.74 8.31
C GLN A 376 -7.39 -7.28 6.96
N ILE A 377 -7.45 -6.47 5.89
CA ILE A 377 -6.92 -6.81 4.58
C ILE A 377 -5.39 -6.93 4.62
N LEU A 378 -4.70 -6.01 5.30
CA LEU A 378 -3.24 -6.08 5.47
C LEU A 378 -2.84 -7.31 6.31
N ARG A 379 -3.57 -7.59 7.38
CA ARG A 379 -3.40 -8.79 8.21
C ARG A 379 -3.62 -10.07 7.41
N LEU A 380 -4.68 -10.11 6.59
CA LEU A 380 -4.93 -11.21 5.67
C LEU A 380 -3.77 -11.40 4.71
N ALA A 381 -3.28 -10.33 4.07
CA ALA A 381 -2.14 -10.40 3.15
C ALA A 381 -0.88 -10.95 3.83
N ARG A 382 -0.56 -10.46 5.03
CA ARG A 382 0.54 -10.96 5.86
C ARG A 382 0.41 -12.47 6.15
N ASN A 383 -0.78 -12.91 6.52
CA ASN A 383 -1.05 -14.30 6.84
C ASN A 383 -0.92 -15.18 5.59
N GLU A 384 -1.49 -14.75 4.47
CA GLU A 384 -1.42 -15.45 3.19
C GLU A 384 0.04 -15.62 2.70
N MET A 385 0.88 -14.59 2.86
CA MET A 385 2.33 -14.70 2.61
C MET A 385 2.96 -15.81 3.46
N ARG A 386 2.73 -15.81 4.78
CA ARG A 386 3.23 -16.85 5.70
C ARG A 386 2.73 -18.23 5.32
N TYR A 387 1.45 -18.33 4.92
CA TYR A 387 0.83 -19.59 4.50
C TYR A 387 1.45 -20.15 3.23
N ARG A 388 1.96 -19.30 2.35
CA ARG A 388 2.72 -19.69 1.15
C ARG A 388 4.22 -19.89 1.42
N GLY A 389 4.67 -19.64 2.65
CA GLY A 389 6.05 -19.88 3.10
C GLY A 389 6.97 -18.67 2.98
N TYR A 390 6.41 -17.48 2.81
CA TYR A 390 7.15 -16.23 2.72
C TYR A 390 7.06 -15.48 4.05
N ILE A 391 8.20 -14.94 4.50
CA ILE A 391 8.25 -14.08 5.67
C ILE A 391 7.98 -12.65 5.18
N PRO A 392 6.94 -11.98 5.69
CA PRO A 392 6.65 -10.58 5.36
C PRO A 392 7.82 -9.64 5.69
N GLY A 393 8.00 -8.58 4.92
CA GLY A 393 9.01 -7.56 5.20
C GLY A 393 10.47 -7.99 4.96
N ILE A 394 10.74 -9.12 4.29
CA ILE A 394 12.11 -9.43 3.85
C ILE A 394 12.45 -8.58 2.63
N LYS A 395 13.48 -7.73 2.74
CA LYS A 395 14.06 -7.02 1.61
C LYS A 395 14.62 -8.04 0.60
N LYS A 396 14.13 -8.03 -0.64
CA LYS A 396 14.84 -8.71 -1.74
C LYS A 396 16.22 -8.06 -1.86
N GLN A 397 17.27 -8.88 -1.98
CA GLN A 397 18.58 -8.38 -2.39
C GLN A 397 18.42 -7.74 -3.76
N LYS A 398 18.56 -6.41 -3.85
CA LYS A 398 18.66 -5.72 -5.14
C LYS A 398 19.87 -6.32 -5.85
N THR A 399 19.65 -7.03 -6.95
CA THR A 399 20.74 -7.39 -7.86
C THR A 399 21.39 -6.08 -8.31
N ASN A 400 22.68 -5.91 -8.05
CA ASN A 400 23.48 -4.72 -8.39
C ASN A 400 23.68 -4.57 -9.91
N GLU A 401 22.61 -4.57 -10.70
CA GLU A 401 22.64 -4.07 -12.06
C GLU A 401 22.05 -2.65 -12.04
N PRO A 402 22.88 -1.60 -12.18
CA PRO A 402 22.34 -0.26 -12.36
C PRO A 402 21.56 -0.27 -13.66
N THR A 403 20.23 -0.07 -13.59
CA THR A 403 19.44 0.25 -14.77
C THR A 403 20.00 1.56 -15.33
N PRO A 404 20.62 1.59 -16.52
CA PRO A 404 21.15 2.83 -17.05
C PRO A 404 19.96 3.72 -17.36
N VAL A 405 19.86 4.86 -16.66
CA VAL A 405 19.03 5.97 -17.10
C VAL A 405 19.70 6.49 -18.37
N VAL A 406 19.25 6.00 -19.53
CA VAL A 406 19.70 6.52 -20.81
C VAL A 406 19.13 7.93 -20.97
N THR A 407 19.93 8.93 -20.61
CA THR A 407 19.76 10.29 -21.12
C THR A 407 20.30 10.31 -22.55
N GLU A 408 19.46 9.98 -23.53
CA GLU A 408 19.82 10.13 -24.93
C GLU A 408 19.80 11.63 -25.31
N GLN A 409 20.96 12.26 -25.24
CA GLN A 409 21.28 13.35 -26.17
C GLN A 409 21.73 12.69 -27.48
N MET A 410 20.86 12.72 -28.49
CA MET A 410 21.17 12.17 -29.81
C MET A 410 22.27 12.99 -30.50
N ASP A 411 23.40 12.35 -30.78
CA ASP A 411 24.44 12.84 -31.69
C ASP A 411 23.98 12.70 -33.17
N PRO A 412 23.98 13.78 -33.98
CA PRO A 412 23.59 13.75 -35.39
C PRO A 412 24.46 12.84 -36.29
N SER A 413 25.60 12.36 -35.81
CA SER A 413 26.53 11.53 -36.60
C SER A 413 26.01 10.10 -36.85
N GLY A 414 25.20 9.54 -35.95
CA GLY A 414 24.68 8.17 -36.02
C GLY A 414 23.61 7.93 -37.09
N LEU A 415 22.84 8.97 -37.46
CA LEU A 415 21.75 8.84 -38.44
C LEU A 415 22.26 8.51 -39.86
N ARG A 416 23.45 9.00 -40.25
CA ARG A 416 24.01 8.74 -41.59
C ARG A 416 24.47 7.30 -41.78
N MET A 417 24.86 6.59 -40.71
CA MET A 417 25.31 5.21 -40.81
C MET A 417 24.12 4.24 -40.96
N ILE A 418 23.01 4.51 -40.26
CA ILE A 418 21.79 3.69 -40.30
C ILE A 418 21.08 3.84 -41.65
N LEU A 419 20.96 5.06 -42.19
CA LEU A 419 20.36 5.29 -43.51
C LEU A 419 21.13 4.61 -44.66
N ASN A 420 22.47 4.58 -44.59
CA ASN A 420 23.28 3.89 -45.60
C ASN A 420 23.19 2.36 -45.51
N GLY A 421 22.91 1.81 -44.33
CA GLY A 421 22.66 0.38 -44.15
C GLY A 421 21.32 -0.08 -44.74
N ILE A 422 20.26 0.72 -44.52
CA ILE A 422 18.90 0.42 -45.01
C ILE A 422 18.82 0.53 -46.54
N LEU A 423 19.49 1.52 -47.15
CA LEU A 423 19.58 1.66 -48.61
C LEU A 423 20.33 0.53 -49.31
N LYS A 424 21.20 -0.19 -48.60
CA LYS A 424 21.93 -1.35 -49.14
C LYS A 424 21.09 -2.64 -49.13
N LEU A 425 20.18 -2.76 -48.16
CA LEU A 425 19.24 -3.88 -48.05
C LEU A 425 18.07 -3.79 -49.05
N LEU A 426 17.62 -2.58 -49.37
CA LEU A 426 16.55 -2.36 -50.38
C LEU A 426 17.00 -2.49 -51.85
N ARG A 427 18.29 -2.72 -52.12
CA ARG A 427 18.82 -2.98 -53.48
C ARG A 427 19.07 -4.46 -53.76
N LEU A 428 18.79 -5.34 -52.81
CA LEU A 428 18.96 -6.80 -52.93
C LEU A 428 17.64 -7.58 -52.80
N SER A 429 16.50 -6.90 -52.94
CA SER A 429 15.16 -7.49 -53.02
C SER A 429 14.48 -7.13 -54.33
#